data_AF-A0A0F9HDD1-F1
#
_entry.id   AF-A0A0F9HDD1-F1
#
_cell.length_a   1.000
_cell.length_b   1.000
_cell.length_c   1.000
_cell.angle_alpha   90.00
_cell.angle_beta   90.00
_cell.angle_gamma   90.00
#
_symmetry.space_group_name_H-M   'P 1'
#
loop_
_entity.id
_entity.type
_entity.pdbx_description
1 polymer ?
#
loop_
_entity_poly.entity_id
_entity_poly.type
_entity_poly.pdbx_seq_one_letter_code
_entity_poly.pdbx_strand_id
1 'polypeptide(L)'
;MADETLKTEETQEGSGVTAGDLALMVQVIDAGSQRGAWRGEELATVGALRNKLAGIVKALNPPAEETKNETDAEVDTAAKTTEEVPAKTDKVDAV
;
A
#
# COMPACT_ATOMS: atom_id res chain seq x y z
N MET A 1 -43.70 45.59 -9.56
CA MET A 1 -43.61 44.74 -8.36
C MET A 1 -42.49 43.77 -8.62
N ALA A 2 -41.37 43.99 -7.93
CA ALA A 2 -40.15 43.19 -8.06
C ALA A 2 -40.37 41.86 -7.35
N ASP A 3 -40.25 40.76 -8.10
CA ASP A 3 -40.22 39.43 -7.53
C ASP A 3 -38.80 38.89 -7.77
N GLU A 4 -37.89 39.27 -6.87
CA GLU A 4 -36.60 38.64 -6.69
C GLU A 4 -36.84 37.28 -6.03
N THR A 5 -37.01 36.23 -6.83
CA THR A 5 -36.82 34.86 -6.33
C THR A 5 -35.33 34.58 -6.22
N LEU A 6 -34.76 35.00 -5.09
CA LEU A 6 -33.46 34.55 -4.59
C LEU A 6 -33.54 33.04 -4.36
N LYS A 7 -32.93 32.27 -5.26
CA LYS A 7 -32.71 30.84 -5.10
C LYS A 7 -31.56 30.67 -4.11
N THR A 8 -31.90 30.45 -2.85
CA THR A 8 -30.97 30.06 -1.80
C THR A 8 -30.23 28.80 -2.23
N GLU A 9 -28.95 28.94 -2.55
CA GLU A 9 -28.02 27.82 -2.65
C GLU A 9 -27.78 27.27 -1.24
N GLU A 10 -28.54 26.23 -0.87
CA GLU A 10 -28.17 25.38 0.25
C GLU A 10 -26.83 24.74 -0.07
N THR A 11 -25.76 25.33 0.47
CA THR A 11 -24.46 24.67 0.57
C THR A 11 -24.66 23.49 1.49
N GLN A 12 -24.85 22.32 0.90
CA GLN A 12 -24.83 21.03 1.58
C GLN A 12 -23.47 20.92 2.28
N GLU A 13 -23.42 21.24 3.58
CA GLU A 13 -22.29 20.93 4.45
C GLU A 13 -22.15 19.41 4.49
N GLY A 14 -21.41 18.91 3.50
CA GLY A 14 -21.49 17.53 3.06
C GLY A 14 -20.83 16.60 4.04
N SER A 15 -21.55 15.56 4.47
CA SER A 15 -20.94 14.31 4.95
C SER A 15 -20.24 13.53 3.83
N GLY A 16 -19.71 14.24 2.83
CA GLY A 16 -19.09 13.69 1.63
C GLY A 16 -17.60 13.50 1.85
N VAL A 17 -17.08 12.37 1.40
CA VAL A 17 -15.64 12.13 1.37
C VAL A 17 -15.01 13.04 0.30
N THR A 18 -14.03 13.84 0.68
CA THR A 18 -13.30 14.73 -0.23
C THR A 18 -12.10 14.02 -0.86
N ALA A 19 -11.55 14.59 -1.93
CA ALA A 19 -10.31 14.09 -2.53
C ALA A 19 -9.12 14.15 -1.53
N GLY A 20 -9.14 15.10 -0.60
CA GLY A 20 -8.14 15.21 0.48
C GLY A 20 -8.22 14.05 1.47
N ASP A 21 -9.43 13.61 1.83
CA ASP A 21 -9.63 12.47 2.73
C ASP A 21 -9.09 11.17 2.12
N LEU A 22 -9.31 10.95 0.83
CA LEU A 22 -8.78 9.79 0.10
C LEU A 22 -7.24 9.81 0.08
N ALA A 23 -6.63 10.99 -0.10
CA ALA A 23 -5.18 11.14 -0.04
C ALA A 23 -4.63 10.86 1.36
N LEU A 24 -5.31 11.34 2.41
CA LEU A 24 -4.96 11.04 3.80
C LEU A 24 -5.07 9.54 4.11
N MET A 25 -6.10 8.86 3.59
CA MET A 25 -6.23 7.41 3.76
C MET A 25 -5.05 6.65 3.16
N VAL A 26 -4.58 7.02 1.96
CA VAL A 26 -3.38 6.43 1.35
C VAL A 26 -2.16 6.62 2.25
N GLN A 27 -1.97 7.83 2.78
CA GLN A 27 -0.83 8.14 3.67
C GLN A 27 -0.88 7.34 4.98
N VAL A 28 -2.06 7.18 5.59
CA VAL A 28 -2.24 6.37 6.80
C VAL A 28 -1.95 4.90 6.52
N ILE A 29 -2.38 4.38 5.36
CA ILE A 29 -2.08 3.02 4.94
C ILE A 29 -0.57 2.84 4.73
N ASP A 30 0.11 3.79 4.10
CA ASP A 30 1.56 3.68 3.92
C ASP A 30 2.30 3.71 5.26
N ALA A 31 1.91 4.62 6.16
CA ALA A 31 2.50 4.74 7.49
C ALA A 31 2.31 3.49 8.35
N GLY A 32 1.13 2.87 8.32
CA GLY A 32 0.91 1.61 9.05
C GLY A 32 1.71 0.44 8.46
N SER A 33 1.98 0.44 7.15
CA SER A 33 2.58 -0.71 6.46
C SER A 33 4.06 -0.75 6.80
N GLN A 34 4.69 0.44 6.77
CA GLN A 34 6.08 0.65 7.19
C GLN A 34 6.31 0.35 8.68
N ARG A 35 5.29 0.55 9.53
CA ARG A 35 5.37 0.31 10.98
C ARG A 35 4.95 -1.09 11.40
N GLY A 36 4.52 -1.94 10.47
CA GLY A 36 4.03 -3.30 10.78
C GLY A 36 2.70 -3.31 11.53
N ALA A 37 1.81 -2.34 11.26
CA ALA A 37 0.48 -2.27 11.87
C ALA A 37 -0.47 -3.41 11.41
N TRP A 38 -0.16 -4.04 10.27
CA TRP A 38 -0.90 -5.17 9.72
C TRP A 38 -0.05 -6.43 9.68
N ARG A 39 -0.70 -7.59 9.74
CA ARG A 39 -0.03 -8.88 9.56
C ARG A 39 0.31 -9.10 8.09
N GLY A 40 1.31 -9.95 7.83
CA GLY A 40 1.73 -10.30 6.47
C GLY A 40 0.57 -10.83 5.61
N GLU A 41 -0.34 -11.61 6.19
CA GLU A 41 -1.51 -12.15 5.51
C GLU A 41 -2.49 -11.06 5.04
N GLU A 42 -2.56 -9.92 5.75
CA GLU A 42 -3.49 -8.82 5.46
C GLU A 42 -2.87 -7.78 4.50
N LEU A 43 -1.54 -7.71 4.42
CA LEU A 43 -0.82 -6.71 3.61
C LEU A 43 -1.19 -6.77 2.13
N ALA A 44 -1.46 -7.96 1.58
CA ALA A 44 -1.89 -8.08 0.19
C ALA A 44 -3.21 -7.34 -0.07
N THR A 45 -4.18 -7.49 0.83
CA THR A 45 -5.50 -6.85 0.72
C THR A 45 -5.41 -5.35 1.01
N VAL A 46 -4.65 -4.96 2.03
CA VAL A 46 -4.42 -3.55 2.39
C VAL A 46 -3.69 -2.80 1.28
N GLY A 47 -2.66 -3.42 0.68
CA GLY A 47 -1.94 -2.87 -0.46
C GLY A 47 -2.81 -2.69 -1.70
N ALA A 48 -3.70 -3.66 -1.99
CA ALA A 48 -4.67 -3.53 -3.08
C ALA A 48 -5.64 -2.35 -2.85
N LEU A 49 -6.10 -2.14 -1.62
CA LEU A 49 -6.95 -1.00 -1.27
C LEU A 49 -6.19 0.33 -1.45
N ARG A 50 -4.95 0.41 -0.94
CA ARG A 50 -4.06 1.57 -1.10
C ARG A 50 -3.88 1.97 -2.56
N ASN A 51 -3.66 1.00 -3.44
CA ASN A 51 -3.48 1.25 -4.87
C ASN A 51 -4.76 1.79 -5.54
N LYS A 52 -5.93 1.26 -5.18
CA LYS A 52 -7.22 1.78 -5.67
C LYS A 52 -7.45 3.21 -5.23
N LEU A 53 -7.22 3.50 -3.94
CA LEU A 53 -7.38 4.85 -3.39
C LEU A 53 -6.43 5.84 -4.07
N ALA A 54 -5.16 5.47 -4.28
CA ALA A 54 -4.20 6.30 -4.99
C ALA A 54 -4.62 6.57 -6.45
N GLY A 55 -5.17 5.57 -7.14
CA GLY A 55 -5.71 5.73 -8.48
C GLY A 55 -6.90 6.69 -8.53
N ILE A 56 -7.81 6.62 -7.55
CA ILE A 56 -8.95 7.54 -7.43
C ILE A 56 -8.44 8.97 -7.17
N VAL A 57 -7.50 9.15 -6.24
CA VAL A 57 -6.91 10.47 -5.94
C VAL A 57 -6.28 11.08 -7.19
N LYS A 58 -5.54 10.28 -7.98
CA LYS A 58 -4.94 10.72 -9.25
C LYS A 58 -5.98 11.08 -10.30
N ALA A 59 -7.10 10.37 -10.36
CA ALA A 59 -8.19 10.67 -11.29
C ALA A 59 -8.96 11.94 -10.90
N LEU A 60 -9.13 12.18 -9.60
CA LEU A 60 -9.80 13.38 -9.07
C LEU A 60 -8.93 14.64 -9.12
N ASN A 61 -7.62 14.47 -8.98
CA ASN A 61 -6.62 15.53 -9.10
C ASN A 61 -5.67 15.17 -10.24
N PRO A 62 -5.98 15.49 -11.51
CA PRO A 62 -5.08 15.23 -12.62
C PRO A 62 -3.74 15.92 -12.35
N PRO A 63 -2.65 15.18 -12.12
CA PRO A 63 -1.34 15.79 -12.00
C PRO A 63 -0.88 16.21 -13.40
N ALA A 64 -0.33 17.42 -13.53
CA ALA A 64 0.73 17.62 -14.51
C ALA A 64 1.79 16.55 -14.21
N GLU A 65 2.17 15.77 -15.22
CA GLU A 65 2.96 14.54 -15.08
C GLU A 65 4.06 14.61 -14.02
N GLU A 66 3.99 13.74 -13.01
CA GLU A 66 5.19 13.27 -12.33
C GLU A 66 5.14 11.75 -12.20
N THR A 67 6.01 11.16 -13.01
CA THR A 67 6.57 9.82 -12.93
C THR A 67 7.09 9.54 -11.52
N LYS A 68 6.65 8.45 -10.90
CA LYS A 68 7.51 7.75 -9.95
C LYS A 68 7.46 6.24 -10.19
N ASN A 69 8.68 5.79 -10.44
CA ASN A 69 9.19 4.49 -10.83
C ASN A 69 8.95 3.41 -9.76
N GLU A 70 9.11 2.16 -10.22
CA GLU A 70 9.61 0.99 -9.47
C GLU A 70 8.64 0.29 -8.49
N THR A 71 8.50 -1.04 -8.45
CA THR A 71 9.37 -2.12 -8.95
C THR A 71 8.52 -3.37 -9.18
N ASP A 72 8.67 -3.95 -10.36
CA ASP A 72 8.41 -5.35 -10.66
C ASP A 72 9.37 -6.19 -9.79
N ALA A 73 8.84 -6.80 -8.72
CA ALA A 73 9.58 -7.78 -7.95
C ALA A 73 9.36 -9.15 -8.60
N GLU A 74 10.17 -9.41 -9.62
CA GLU A 74 10.49 -10.71 -10.16
C GLU A 74 10.76 -11.70 -9.01
N VAL A 75 9.91 -12.73 -8.90
CA VAL A 75 10.12 -13.88 -8.02
C VAL A 75 11.17 -14.76 -8.69
N ASP A 76 12.45 -14.44 -8.47
CA ASP A 76 13.51 -15.44 -8.52
C ASP A 76 13.85 -15.85 -7.09
N THR A 77 13.45 -17.05 -6.71
CA THR A 77 14.01 -17.74 -5.55
C THR A 77 14.35 -19.16 -5.97
N ALA A 78 15.38 -19.26 -6.80
CA ALA A 78 16.14 -20.48 -6.99
C ALA A 78 16.83 -20.87 -5.67
N ALA A 79 16.20 -21.73 -4.88
CA ALA A 79 16.82 -22.38 -3.73
C ALA A 79 17.82 -23.44 -4.22
N LYS A 80 19.11 -23.06 -4.29
CA LYS A 80 20.23 -24.01 -4.29
C LYS A 80 21.22 -23.61 -3.19
N THR A 81 20.98 -24.10 -1.98
CA THR A 81 21.99 -24.14 -0.92
C THR A 81 22.67 -25.50 -0.99
N THR A 82 23.86 -25.51 -1.59
CA THR A 82 24.91 -26.48 -1.25
C THR A 82 25.48 -26.05 0.10
N GLU A 83 25.29 -26.81 1.15
CA GLU A 83 26.23 -26.80 2.27
C GLU A 83 26.48 -28.22 2.77
N GLU A 84 27.77 -28.54 2.75
CA GLU A 84 28.48 -29.74 3.12
C GLU A 84 28.42 -29.96 4.64
N VAL A 85 28.03 -31.15 5.10
CA VAL A 85 28.24 -31.58 6.49
C VAL A 85 29.37 -32.62 6.50
N PRO A 86 30.56 -32.31 7.05
CA PRO A 86 31.62 -33.29 7.23
C PRO A 86 31.29 -34.21 8.41
N ALA A 87 31.00 -35.47 8.12
CA ALA A 87 30.85 -36.51 9.14
C ALA A 87 32.23 -36.91 9.70
N LYS A 88 32.50 -36.49 10.94
CA LYS A 88 33.57 -37.06 11.78
C LYS A 88 32.94 -37.70 13.02
N THR A 89 32.95 -39.02 13.03
CA THR A 89 32.64 -39.94 14.15
C THR A 89 33.42 -41.21 13.80
N ASP A 90 34.13 -41.93 14.65
CA ASP A 90 34.42 -41.86 16.07
C ASP A 90 35.72 -42.65 16.27
N LYS A 91 36.49 -42.31 17.29
CA LYS A 91 37.77 -42.97 17.59
C LYS A 91 37.48 -44.15 18.52
N VAL A 92 37.73 -45.38 18.09
CA VAL A 92 37.78 -46.53 19.00
C VAL A 92 39.07 -47.33 18.73
N ASP A 93 40.11 -46.92 19.45
CA ASP A 93 41.27 -47.75 19.76
C ASP A 93 40.83 -48.88 20.70
N ALA A 94 41.07 -50.15 20.36
CA ALA A 94 41.25 -51.22 21.33
C ALA A 94 41.85 -52.49 20.68
N VAL A 95 43.14 -52.70 20.99
CA VAL A 95 43.88 -53.96 21.20
C VAL A 95 43.89 -55.05 20.12
#